data_AF-A0A7W2IJ23-F1
#
_entry.id   AF-A0A7W2IJ23-F1
#
_cell.length_a   1.000
_cell.length_b   1.000
_cell.length_c   1.000
_cell.angle_alpha   90.00
_cell.angle_beta   90.00
_cell.angle_gamma   90.00
#
_symmetry.space_group_name_H-M   'P 1'
#
loop_
_entity.id
_entity.type
_entity.pdbx_description
1 polymer ?
#
loop_
_entity_poly.entity_id
_entity_poly.type
_entity_poly.pdbx_seq_one_letter_code
_entity_poly.pdbx_strand_id
1 'polypeptide(L)'
;MTSPRPLLLSIAFACFGLIGVALYLQHGLDMLPCPLCVIQRYLFLGVGFSCLLGAWSGKPVLGAGLGLASALGGLGTAGKHLWVLAHPGLSCGIDPMETALNKIFLAQYLPSVFRADGLCEDALAPWFGLSIPQWSFLWFGLFALALGWLLVRRRRA
;
A
#
# COMPACT_ATOMS: atom_id res chain seq x y z
N MET A 1 -26.34 -13.94 6.39
CA MET A 1 -25.24 -14.27 7.32
C MET A 1 -23.91 -14.27 6.55
N THR A 2 -23.33 -13.10 6.22
CA THR A 2 -22.02 -13.07 5.56
C THR A 2 -20.95 -13.16 6.64
N SER A 3 -20.32 -14.32 6.76
CA SER A 3 -19.25 -14.56 7.72
C SER A 3 -18.10 -13.56 7.46
N PRO A 4 -17.50 -12.93 8.49
CA PRO A 4 -16.46 -11.90 8.31
C PRO A 4 -15.10 -12.46 7.86
N ARG A 5 -14.88 -13.77 8.05
CA ARG A 5 -13.64 -14.47 7.69
C ARG A 5 -13.36 -14.50 6.18
N PRO A 6 -14.31 -14.89 5.29
CA PRO A 6 -14.06 -14.88 3.84
C PRO A 6 -13.77 -13.49 3.30
N LEU A 7 -14.41 -12.43 3.83
CA LEU A 7 -14.14 -11.06 3.41
C LEU A 7 -12.70 -10.65 3.75
N LEU A 8 -12.23 -10.90 4.97
CA LEU A 8 -10.85 -10.61 5.37
C LEU A 8 -9.82 -11.41 4.56
N LEU A 9 -10.11 -12.68 4.27
CA LEU A 9 -9.24 -13.51 3.43
C LEU A 9 -9.18 -12.99 1.99
N SER A 10 -10.32 -12.56 1.43
CA SER A 10 -10.36 -11.98 0.08
C SER A 10 -9.54 -10.69 -0.02
N ILE A 11 -9.61 -9.83 1.00
CA ILE A 11 -8.81 -8.60 1.08
C ILE A 11 -7.31 -8.95 1.19
N ALA A 12 -6.95 -9.90 2.05
CA ALA A 12 -5.56 -10.33 2.19
C ALA A 12 -5.01 -10.87 0.86
N PHE A 13 -5.77 -11.73 0.18
CA PHE A 13 -5.37 -12.29 -1.11
C PHE A 13 -5.23 -11.21 -2.19
N ALA A 14 -6.14 -10.23 -2.22
CA ALA A 14 -6.04 -9.08 -3.11
C ALA A 14 -4.78 -8.24 -2.83
N CYS A 15 -4.42 -7.99 -1.57
CA CYS A 15 -3.19 -7.27 -1.22
C CYS A 15 -1.94 -8.01 -1.73
N PHE A 16 -1.84 -9.33 -1.52
CA PHE A 16 -0.71 -10.12 -2.04
C PHE A 16 -0.67 -10.13 -3.57
N GLY A 17 -1.83 -10.23 -4.23
CA GLY A 17 -1.94 -10.13 -5.69
C GLY A 17 -1.42 -8.79 -6.22
N LEU A 18 -1.81 -7.67 -5.60
CA LEU A 18 -1.34 -6.33 -5.98
C LEU A 18 0.16 -6.15 -5.80
N ILE A 19 0.74 -6.71 -4.75
CA ILE A 19 2.19 -6.71 -4.55
C ILE A 19 2.89 -7.53 -5.64
N GLY A 20 2.33 -8.69 -6.01
CA GLY A 20 2.83 -9.50 -7.12
C GLY A 20 2.81 -8.74 -8.45
N VAL A 21 1.72 -8.03 -8.74
CA VAL A 21 1.64 -7.14 -9.91
C VAL A 21 2.69 -6.04 -9.83
N ALA A 22 2.84 -5.37 -8.68
CA ALA A 22 3.84 -4.31 -8.52
C ALA A 22 5.29 -4.82 -8.72
N LEU A 23 5.60 -6.04 -8.28
CA LEU A 23 6.90 -6.68 -8.51
C LEU A 23 7.10 -7.06 -9.99
N TYR A 24 6.03 -7.52 -10.65
CA TYR A 24 6.05 -7.80 -12.08
C TYR A 24 6.30 -6.53 -12.90
N LEU A 25 5.67 -5.40 -12.55
CA LEU A 25 5.99 -4.13 -13.19
C LEU A 25 7.45 -3.73 -12.99
N GLN A 26 7.99 -3.91 -11.78
CA GLN A 26 9.37 -3.53 -11.48
C GLN A 26 10.40 -4.38 -12.23
N HIS A 27 10.23 -5.72 -12.25
CA HIS A 27 11.17 -6.63 -12.91
C HIS A 27 10.91 -6.81 -14.40
N GLY A 28 9.67 -6.58 -14.85
CA GLY A 28 9.27 -6.77 -16.25
C GLY A 28 9.40 -5.52 -17.11
N LEU A 29 9.31 -4.32 -16.52
CA LEU A 29 9.43 -3.05 -17.24
C LEU A 29 10.69 -2.25 -16.87
N ASP A 30 11.59 -2.83 -16.06
CA ASP A 30 12.83 -2.20 -15.58
C ASP A 30 12.63 -0.77 -15.02
N MET A 31 11.49 -0.52 -14.38
CA MET A 31 11.20 0.79 -13.81
C MET A 31 11.89 0.99 -12.47
N LEU A 32 12.57 2.12 -12.32
CA LEU A 32 13.19 2.55 -11.07
C LEU A 32 12.10 2.77 -10.00
N PRO A 33 12.19 2.12 -8.83
CA PRO A 33 11.20 2.31 -7.76
C PRO A 33 11.40 3.65 -7.05
N CYS A 34 10.33 4.46 -6.93
CA CYS A 34 10.32 5.67 -6.07
C CYS A 34 10.05 5.29 -4.60
N PRO A 35 10.59 6.06 -3.64
CA PRO A 35 10.47 5.80 -2.19
C PRO A 35 9.04 5.72 -1.70
N LEU A 36 8.16 6.61 -2.21
CA LEU A 36 6.75 6.62 -1.85
C LEU A 36 6.03 5.34 -2.30
N CYS A 37 6.38 4.77 -3.46
CA CYS A 37 5.83 3.50 -3.93
C CYS A 37 6.26 2.33 -3.03
N VAL A 38 7.49 2.36 -2.55
CA VAL A 38 8.00 1.35 -1.61
C VAL A 38 7.24 1.42 -0.27
N ILE A 39 7.00 2.62 0.26
CA ILE A 39 6.19 2.82 1.47
C ILE A 39 4.77 2.27 1.27
N GLN A 40 4.16 2.51 0.11
CA GLN A 40 2.84 1.96 -0.21
C GLN A 40 2.83 0.43 -0.20
N ARG A 41 3.87 -0.25 -0.70
CA ARG A 41 3.98 -1.72 -0.63
C ARG A 41 4.02 -2.24 0.81
N TYR A 42 4.77 -1.57 1.70
CA TYR A 42 4.77 -1.92 3.12
C TYR A 42 3.40 -1.75 3.76
N LEU A 43 2.67 -0.70 3.38
CA LEU A 43 1.31 -0.47 3.88
C LEU A 43 0.33 -1.54 3.37
N PHE A 44 0.43 -1.96 2.10
CA PHE A 44 -0.35 -3.10 1.59
C PHE A 44 -0.03 -4.41 2.31
N LEU A 45 1.25 -4.68 2.60
CA LEU A 45 1.63 -5.82 3.44
C LEU A 45 1.03 -5.71 4.84
N GLY A 46 1.06 -4.54 5.46
CA GLY A 46 0.43 -4.28 6.75
C GLY A 46 -1.08 -4.56 6.75
N VAL A 47 -1.79 -4.12 5.70
CA VAL A 47 -3.23 -4.42 5.50
C VAL A 47 -3.45 -5.93 5.32
N GLY A 48 -2.67 -6.59 4.46
CA GLY A 48 -2.78 -8.03 4.21
C GLY A 48 -2.54 -8.87 5.47
N PHE A 49 -1.45 -8.60 6.20
CA PHE A 49 -1.11 -9.31 7.43
C PHE A 49 -2.12 -9.06 8.56
N SER A 50 -2.56 -7.82 8.77
CA SER A 50 -3.57 -7.51 9.79
C SER A 50 -4.91 -8.19 9.49
N CYS A 51 -5.32 -8.27 8.23
CA CYS A 51 -6.52 -9.01 7.81
C CYS A 51 -6.36 -10.52 8.01
N LEU A 52 -5.19 -11.07 7.67
CA LEU A 52 -4.86 -12.49 7.85
C LEU A 52 -4.89 -12.89 9.34
N LEU A 53 -4.23 -12.10 10.19
CA LEU A 53 -4.23 -12.28 11.64
C LEU A 53 -5.64 -12.12 12.23
N GLY A 54 -6.42 -11.13 11.76
CA GLY A 54 -7.81 -10.96 12.17
C GLY A 54 -8.71 -12.14 11.83
N ALA A 55 -8.48 -12.77 10.67
CA ALA A 55 -9.19 -13.96 10.23
C ALA A 55 -8.76 -15.20 11.04
N TRP A 56 -7.46 -15.36 11.32
CA TRP A 56 -6.90 -16.53 11.99
C TRP A 56 -7.11 -16.52 13.51
N SER A 57 -6.88 -15.39 14.18
CA SER A 57 -7.05 -15.25 15.64
C SER A 57 -8.52 -15.19 16.09
N GLY A 58 -9.48 -15.28 15.17
CA GLY A 58 -10.91 -15.18 15.48
C GLY A 58 -11.36 -13.79 15.99
N LYS A 59 -10.49 -12.79 15.94
CA LYS A 59 -10.72 -11.40 16.37
C LYS A 59 -10.76 -10.45 15.16
N PRO A 60 -11.78 -10.54 14.28
CA PRO A 60 -11.79 -9.80 13.03
C PRO A 60 -11.97 -8.29 13.21
N VAL A 61 -12.45 -7.82 14.38
CA VAL A 61 -12.55 -6.39 14.70
C VAL A 61 -11.16 -5.78 14.89
N LEU A 62 -10.26 -6.51 15.55
CA LEU A 62 -8.91 -6.04 15.83
C LEU A 62 -8.07 -6.02 14.55
N GLY A 63 -8.16 -7.09 13.74
CA GLY A 63 -7.53 -7.14 12.42
C GLY A 63 -8.10 -6.10 11.44
N ALA A 64 -9.41 -5.90 11.41
CA ALA A 64 -10.01 -4.86 10.58
C ALA A 64 -9.64 -3.45 11.04
N GLY A 65 -9.52 -3.21 12.35
CA GLY A 65 -9.10 -1.91 12.89
C GLY A 65 -7.65 -1.57 12.53
N LEU A 66 -6.74 -2.53 12.69
CA LEU A 66 -5.35 -2.38 12.28
C LEU A 66 -5.21 -2.23 10.76
N GLY A 67 -5.93 -3.05 9.99
CA GLY A 67 -5.95 -2.94 8.53
C GLY A 67 -6.53 -1.61 8.04
N LEU A 68 -7.55 -1.08 8.72
CA LEU A 68 -8.10 0.23 8.40
C LEU A 68 -7.08 1.35 8.69
N ALA A 69 -6.38 1.28 9.82
CA ALA A 69 -5.32 2.25 10.13
C ALA A 69 -4.21 2.22 9.07
N SER A 70 -3.77 1.03 8.64
CA SER A 70 -2.80 0.88 7.56
C SER A 70 -3.33 1.37 6.21
N ALA A 71 -4.60 1.14 5.89
CA ALA A 71 -5.23 1.61 4.66
C ALA A 71 -5.38 3.13 4.62
N LEU A 72 -5.69 3.77 5.75
CA LEU A 72 -5.72 5.23 5.89
C LEU A 72 -4.31 5.83 5.74
N GLY A 73 -3.28 5.18 6.31
CA GLY A 73 -1.88 5.53 6.05
C GLY A 73 -1.52 5.41 4.56
N GLY A 74 -2.02 4.37 3.89
CA GLY A 74 -1.87 4.15 2.45
C GLY A 74 -2.51 5.26 1.61
N LEU A 75 -3.74 5.66 1.96
CA LEU A 75 -4.42 6.80 1.34
C LEU A 75 -3.65 8.10 1.53
N GLY A 76 -3.13 8.36 2.73
CA GLY A 76 -2.34 9.55 3.02
C GLY A 76 -1.04 9.61 2.20
N THR A 77 -0.32 8.50 2.11
CA THR A 77 0.93 8.41 1.33
C THR A 77 0.68 8.48 -0.18
N ALA A 78 -0.37 7.84 -0.68
CA ALA A 78 -0.77 7.94 -2.09
C ALA A 78 -1.29 9.34 -2.45
N GLY A 79 -2.04 9.99 -1.56
CA GLY A 79 -2.47 11.38 -1.71
C GLY A 79 -1.28 12.35 -1.74
N LYS A 80 -0.29 12.15 -0.86
CA LYS A 80 0.97 12.90 -0.92
C LYS A 80 1.68 12.67 -2.26
N HIS A 81 1.73 11.43 -2.75
CA HIS A 81 2.35 11.13 -4.04
C HIS A 81 1.66 11.86 -5.21
N LEU A 82 0.32 11.87 -5.23
CA LEU A 82 -0.46 12.66 -6.19
C LEU A 82 -0.19 14.17 -6.09
N TRP A 83 -0.04 14.68 -4.87
CA TRP A 83 0.28 16.10 -4.65
C TRP A 83 1.67 16.47 -5.19
N VAL A 84 2.67 15.59 -4.97
CA VAL A 84 4.03 15.75 -5.53
C VAL A 84 4.00 15.67 -7.05
N LEU A 85 3.21 14.76 -7.62
CA LEU A 85 3.05 14.64 -9.08
C LEU A 85 2.43 15.91 -9.71
N ALA A 86 1.56 16.60 -8.97
CA ALA A 86 0.96 17.86 -9.40
C ALA A 86 1.87 19.09 -9.20
N HIS A 87 2.90 19.00 -8.35
CA HIS A 87 3.86 20.08 -8.06
C HIS A 87 5.32 19.59 -8.20
N PRO A 88 5.77 19.26 -9.43
CA PRO A 88 7.15 18.86 -9.67
C PRO A 88 8.11 19.99 -9.26
N GLY A 89 9.11 19.69 -8.43
CA GLY A 89 10.13 20.65 -7.99
C GLY A 89 10.12 21.11 -6.52
N LEU A 90 9.08 20.86 -5.72
CA LEU A 90 9.05 21.28 -4.29
C LEU A 90 9.39 20.18 -3.27
N SER A 91 9.32 18.91 -3.66
CA SER A 91 9.44 17.78 -2.71
C SER A 91 10.10 16.54 -3.28
N CYS A 92 10.81 16.66 -4.41
CA CYS A 92 11.59 15.60 -5.04
C CYS A 92 13.09 15.93 -4.96
N GLY A 93 13.56 16.28 -3.76
CA GLY A 93 14.96 16.64 -3.51
C GLY A 93 15.38 16.10 -2.15
N ILE A 94 16.25 15.08 -2.17
CA ILE A 94 16.88 14.40 -1.03
C ILE A 94 15.92 14.37 0.18
N ASP A 95 14.85 13.61 0.05
CA ASP A 95 13.88 13.50 1.12
C ASP A 95 14.55 12.84 2.33
N PRO A 96 14.50 13.43 3.54
CA PRO A 96 14.94 12.76 4.77
C PRO A 96 14.24 11.40 5.00
N MET A 97 13.15 11.14 4.28
CA MET A 97 12.45 9.86 4.19
C MET A 97 13.24 8.77 3.44
N GLU A 98 13.98 9.09 2.38
CA GLU A 98 14.89 8.16 1.67
C GLU A 98 15.99 7.66 2.61
N THR A 99 16.62 8.61 3.32
CA THR A 99 17.69 8.32 4.29
C THR A 99 17.18 7.55 5.51
N ALA A 100 15.93 7.81 5.94
CA ALA A 100 15.29 7.05 7.00
C ALA A 100 14.91 5.64 6.55
N LEU A 101 14.34 5.47 5.34
CA LEU A 101 13.96 4.16 4.79
C LEU A 101 15.17 3.28 4.48
N ASN A 102 16.23 3.83 3.89
CA ASN A 102 17.50 3.11 3.64
C ASN A 102 18.24 2.73 4.94
N LYS A 103 17.89 3.33 6.08
CA LYS A 103 18.36 2.91 7.41
C LYS A 103 17.48 1.84 8.07
N ILE A 104 16.31 1.50 7.51
CA ILE A 104 15.48 0.41 8.04
C ILE A 104 16.14 -0.93 7.67
N PHE A 105 16.29 -1.82 8.65
CA PHE A 105 16.93 -3.14 8.53
C PHE A 105 16.45 -3.98 7.33
N LEU A 106 15.20 -3.81 6.87
CA LEU A 106 14.67 -4.50 5.69
C LEU A 106 15.28 -4.02 4.36
N ALA A 107 15.63 -2.74 4.23
CA ALA A 107 16.26 -2.19 3.02
C ALA A 107 17.71 -2.68 2.87
N GLN A 108 18.39 -2.95 3.99
CA GLN A 108 19.74 -3.52 4.00
C GLN A 108 19.77 -5.01 3.64
N TYR A 109 18.71 -5.78 3.96
CA TYR A 109 18.67 -7.22 3.72
C TYR A 109 18.08 -7.61 2.35
N LEU A 110 17.19 -6.80 1.76
CA LEU A 110 16.62 -7.01 0.42
C LEU A 110 16.80 -5.76 -0.49
N PRO A 111 18.03 -5.45 -0.93
CA PRO A 111 18.30 -4.27 -1.75
C PRO A 111 17.62 -4.33 -3.13
N SER A 112 17.35 -5.52 -3.68
CA SER A 112 16.67 -5.70 -4.98
C SER A 112 15.19 -5.28 -4.99
N VAL A 113 14.55 -5.25 -3.82
CA VAL A 113 13.12 -4.91 -3.67
C VAL A 113 12.92 -3.52 -3.08
N PHE A 114 13.91 -3.02 -2.32
CA PHE A 114 13.76 -1.86 -1.44
C PHE A 114 14.76 -0.72 -1.65
N ARG A 115 15.75 -0.85 -2.55
CA ARG A 115 16.49 0.34 -3.00
C ARG A 115 15.54 1.22 -3.79
N ALA A 116 15.39 2.46 -3.35
CA ALA A 116 14.71 3.50 -4.09
C ALA A 116 15.78 4.38 -4.76
N ASP A 117 15.97 4.18 -6.06
CA ASP A 117 16.93 4.92 -6.88
C ASP A 117 16.22 5.83 -7.91
N GLY A 118 14.87 5.81 -7.94
CA GLY A 118 14.06 6.56 -8.90
C GLY A 118 13.53 7.90 -8.37
N LEU A 119 13.53 8.92 -9.22
CA LEU A 119 12.85 10.19 -8.94
C LEU A 119 11.34 9.97 -8.92
N CYS A 120 10.63 10.58 -7.96
CA CYS A 120 9.17 10.42 -7.88
C CYS A 120 8.41 11.12 -9.02
N GLU A 121 9.10 11.92 -9.83
CA GLU A 121 8.58 12.53 -11.07
C GLU A 121 8.54 11.53 -12.24
N ASP A 122 9.34 10.45 -12.22
CA ASP A 122 9.37 9.45 -13.30
C ASP A 122 8.26 8.40 -13.19
N ALA A 123 7.48 8.41 -12.10
CA ALA A 123 6.34 7.51 -11.91
C ALA A 123 5.11 7.83 -12.79
N LEU A 124 5.26 8.75 -13.75
CA LEU A 124 4.22 9.18 -14.69
C LEU A 124 3.85 8.12 -15.73
N ALA A 125 4.64 7.04 -15.89
CA ALA A 125 4.39 6.03 -16.90
C ALA A 125 2.95 5.46 -16.76
N PRO A 126 2.03 5.80 -17.68
CA PRO A 126 0.64 5.44 -17.53
C PRO A 126 0.49 3.94 -17.76
N TRP A 127 0.01 3.22 -16.75
CA TRP A 127 -0.33 1.82 -16.86
C TRP A 127 -1.85 1.71 -17.03
N PHE A 128 -2.29 1.32 -18.23
CA PHE A 128 -3.71 1.35 -18.63
C PHE A 128 -4.37 2.74 -18.48
N GLY A 129 -3.64 3.82 -18.80
CA GLY A 129 -4.18 5.19 -18.81
C GLY A 129 -4.29 5.88 -17.44
N LEU A 130 -4.01 5.17 -16.34
CA LEU A 130 -3.86 5.74 -14.99
C LEU A 130 -2.42 5.57 -14.51
N SER A 131 -1.94 6.49 -13.68
CA SER A 131 -0.62 6.36 -13.06
C SER A 131 -0.65 5.32 -11.94
N ILE A 132 0.47 4.65 -11.71
CA ILE A 132 0.67 3.69 -10.62
C ILE A 132 0.19 4.22 -9.25
N PRO A 133 0.49 5.48 -8.85
CA PRO A 133 -0.04 6.04 -7.61
C PRO A 133 -1.56 6.20 -7.57
N GLN A 134 -2.22 6.47 -8.70
CA GLN A 134 -3.69 6.54 -8.75
C GLN A 134 -4.32 5.17 -8.51
N TRP A 135 -3.75 4.11 -9.11
CA TRP A 135 -4.17 2.74 -8.85
C TRP A 135 -4.03 2.37 -7.37
N SER A 136 -2.88 2.66 -6.76
CA SER A 136 -2.69 2.42 -5.33
C SER A 136 -3.72 3.18 -4.47
N PHE A 137 -4.02 4.44 -4.81
CA PHE A 137 -5.01 5.24 -4.09
C PHE A 137 -6.42 4.61 -4.14
N LEU A 138 -6.84 4.14 -5.33
CA LEU A 138 -8.13 3.46 -5.50
C LEU A 138 -8.22 2.19 -4.66
N TRP A 139 -7.17 1.36 -4.67
CA TRP A 139 -7.13 0.12 -3.90
C TRP A 139 -7.12 0.36 -2.39
N PHE A 140 -6.34 1.34 -1.90
CA PHE A 140 -6.38 1.72 -0.49
C PHE A 140 -7.75 2.28 -0.08
N GLY A 141 -8.39 3.08 -0.94
CA GLY A 141 -9.76 3.55 -0.73
C GLY A 141 -10.76 2.40 -0.63
N LEU A 142 -10.67 1.43 -1.54
CA LEU A 142 -11.53 0.25 -1.55
C LEU A 142 -11.35 -0.60 -0.29
N PHE A 143 -10.10 -0.84 0.13
CA PHE A 143 -9.81 -1.60 1.36
C PHE A 143 -10.26 -0.84 2.61
N ALA A 144 -10.05 0.48 2.69
CA ALA A 144 -10.54 1.31 3.79
C ALA A 144 -12.07 1.27 3.89
N LEU A 145 -12.78 1.36 2.76
CA LEU A 145 -14.25 1.26 2.73
C LEU A 145 -14.73 -0.14 3.14
N ALA A 146 -14.13 -1.20 2.60
CA ALA A 146 -14.51 -2.58 2.92
C ALA A 146 -14.30 -2.90 4.41
N LEU A 147 -13.16 -2.51 4.98
CA LEU A 147 -12.85 -2.72 6.39
C LEU A 147 -13.70 -1.82 7.30
N GLY A 148 -13.93 -0.57 6.92
CA GLY A 148 -14.81 0.36 7.64
C GLY A 148 -16.25 -0.13 7.68
N TRP A 149 -16.77 -0.62 6.55
CA TRP A 149 -18.10 -1.22 6.46
C TRP A 149 -18.23 -2.46 7.33
N LEU A 150 -17.21 -3.33 7.35
CA LEU A 150 -17.17 -4.50 8.22
C LEU A 150 -17.22 -4.12 9.71
N LEU A 151 -16.47 -3.09 10.11
CA LEU A 151 -16.44 -2.55 11.48
C LEU A 151 -17.80 -1.96 11.88
N VAL A 152 -18.42 -1.15 11.02
CA VAL A 152 -19.73 -0.53 11.29
C VAL A 152 -20.82 -1.59 11.38
N ARG A 153 -20.84 -2.57 10.47
CA ARG A 153 -21.85 -3.62 10.46
C ARG A 153 -21.79 -4.52 11.68
N ARG A 154 -20.60 -4.76 12.22
CA ARG A 154 -20.40 -5.51 13.48
C ARG A 154 -20.74 -4.73 14.73
N ARG A 155 -20.66 -3.39 14.74
CA ARG A 155 -21.10 -2.59 15.89
C ARG A 155 -22.63 -2.54 16.02
N ARG A 156 -23.36 -2.80 14.93
CA ARG A 156 -24.84 -2.79 14.89
C ARG A 156 -25.49 -4.15 15.13
N ALA A 157 -24.71 -5.23 15.21
CA ALA A 157 -25.18 -6.61 15.43
C ALA A 157 -24.79 -7.05 16.84
#